data_AF-D7LLE4-F1
#
_entry.id   AF-D7LLE4-F1
#
_cell.length_a   1.000
_cell.length_b   1.000
_cell.length_c   1.000
_cell.angle_alpha   90.00
_cell.angle_beta   90.00
_cell.angle_gamma   90.00
#
_symmetry.space_group_name_H-M   'P 1'
#
loop_
_entity.id
_entity.type
_entity.pdbx_description
1 polymer ?
#
loop_
_entity_poly.entity_id
_entity_poly.type
_entity_poly.pdbx_seq_one_letter_code
_entity_poly.pdbx_strand_id
1 'polypeptide(L)'
;MYQDFISGCHVLEELFLHYDNDSRCPAWNGLVSSPSIKRLNIYHNLPELRLKAYDECWFKTRSLIYLEYSSYVTEKYVVDFGSLVEARLDLRLIDDDENENESDEDEAGEDENVFGDVKDLVKGMINVKTLHLSLILLSNKSRCFTCGVIQFRYFKTSSLYFESDKERGWQVVPLLLNNSPNLETLVIKVLSISFDNLTHTHNLIFLC
;
A
#
# COMPACT_ATOMS: atom_id res chain seq x y z
N MET A 1 12.91 -5.66 -21.53
CA MET A 1 12.62 -7.11 -21.47
C MET A 1 11.26 -7.41 -20.83
N TYR A 2 10.99 -6.98 -19.58
CA TYR A 2 9.69 -7.20 -18.94
C TYR A 2 8.52 -6.45 -19.62
N GLN A 3 8.70 -5.17 -19.93
CA GLN A 3 7.65 -4.38 -20.62
C GLN A 3 7.36 -4.90 -22.03
N ASP A 4 8.39 -5.44 -22.71
CA ASP A 4 8.24 -6.02 -24.05
C ASP A 4 7.37 -7.28 -24.01
N PHE A 5 7.47 -8.08 -22.94
CA PHE A 5 6.63 -9.24 -22.73
C PHE A 5 5.16 -8.86 -22.55
N ILE A 6 4.87 -7.87 -21.69
CA ILE A 6 3.49 -7.38 -21.49
C ILE A 6 2.94 -6.78 -22.78
N SER A 7 3.74 -5.97 -23.47
CA SER A 7 3.32 -5.29 -24.69
C SER A 7 3.09 -6.25 -25.85
N GLY A 8 3.87 -7.34 -25.92
CA GLY A 8 3.73 -8.38 -26.95
C GLY A 8 2.61 -9.38 -26.69
N CYS A 9 2.08 -9.46 -25.46
CA CYS A 9 1.05 -10.43 -25.08
C CYS A 9 -0.31 -9.76 -24.86
N HIS A 10 -1.02 -9.45 -25.95
CA HIS A 10 -2.31 -8.75 -25.92
C HIS A 10 -3.49 -9.53 -25.29
N VAL A 11 -3.29 -10.82 -24.98
CA VAL A 11 -4.30 -11.68 -24.35
C VAL A 11 -4.02 -11.95 -22.87
N LEU A 12 -2.95 -11.35 -22.32
CA LEU A 12 -2.56 -11.56 -20.93
C LEU A 12 -3.58 -10.92 -20.00
N GLU A 13 -4.36 -11.74 -19.30
CA GLU A 13 -5.39 -11.27 -18.37
C GLU A 13 -4.92 -11.22 -16.91
N GLU A 14 -3.91 -12.03 -16.56
CA GLU A 14 -3.42 -12.14 -15.19
C GLU A 14 -1.90 -12.03 -15.16
N LEU A 15 -1.41 -11.21 -14.23
CA LEU A 15 0.02 -11.01 -14.03
C LEU A 15 0.36 -11.11 -12.54
N PHE A 16 1.33 -11.97 -12.24
CA PHE A 16 1.82 -12.20 -10.88
C PHE A 16 3.33 -11.89 -10.85
N LEU A 17 3.71 -10.92 -10.02
CA LEU A 17 5.10 -10.52 -9.80
C LEU A 17 5.42 -10.78 -8.34
N HIS A 18 6.40 -11.64 -8.09
CA HIS A 18 6.79 -12.00 -6.74
C HIS A 18 8.29 -11.85 -6.58
N TYR A 19 8.68 -10.91 -5.72
CA TYR A 19 10.07 -10.56 -5.42
C TYR A 19 10.28 -10.70 -3.91
N ASP A 20 10.78 -11.85 -3.49
CA ASP A 20 11.14 -12.12 -2.10
C ASP A 20 12.66 -12.20 -1.98
N ASN A 21 13.25 -11.27 -1.22
CA ASN A 21 14.61 -11.31 -0.68
C ASN A 21 15.72 -11.82 -1.65
N ASP A 22 15.65 -11.45 -2.93
CA ASP A 22 16.68 -11.75 -3.92
C ASP A 22 17.64 -10.56 -4.01
N SER A 23 18.94 -10.81 -3.82
CA SER A 23 20.03 -9.84 -4.02
C SER A 23 20.09 -9.22 -5.43
N ARG A 24 19.28 -9.70 -6.38
CA ARG A 24 19.18 -9.20 -7.74
C ARG A 24 18.10 -8.12 -7.86
N CYS A 25 18.42 -7.05 -8.59
CA CYS A 25 17.44 -6.01 -8.91
C CYS A 25 16.20 -6.62 -9.60
N PRO A 26 14.99 -6.23 -9.21
CA PRO A 26 13.77 -6.74 -9.82
C PRO A 26 13.73 -6.41 -11.32
N ALA A 27 13.19 -7.34 -12.12
CA ALA A 27 12.98 -7.12 -13.55
C ALA A 27 11.83 -6.14 -13.83
N TRP A 28 10.93 -5.96 -12.86
CA TRP A 28 9.85 -5.00 -12.87
C TRP A 28 10.36 -3.63 -12.45
N ASN A 29 10.04 -2.61 -13.26
CA ASN A 29 10.54 -1.24 -13.07
C ASN A 29 9.50 -0.25 -12.53
N GLY A 30 8.56 -0.70 -11.72
CA GLY A 30 7.45 0.13 -11.24
C GLY A 30 6.34 0.35 -12.27
N LEU A 31 6.55 0.08 -13.56
CA LEU A 31 5.52 0.26 -14.60
C LEU A 31 4.77 -1.03 -14.92
N VAL A 32 3.45 -0.97 -14.89
CA VAL A 32 2.55 -1.95 -15.50
C VAL A 32 1.57 -1.23 -16.40
N SER A 33 1.66 -1.47 -17.71
CA SER A 33 0.69 -0.96 -18.68
C SER A 33 0.26 -2.05 -19.63
N SER A 34 -1.03 -2.35 -19.62
CA SER A 34 -1.63 -3.32 -20.51
C SER A 34 -3.11 -3.00 -20.73
N PRO A 35 -3.65 -3.21 -21.95
CA PRO A 35 -5.07 -3.10 -22.20
C PRO A 35 -5.85 -4.36 -21.82
N SER A 36 -5.19 -5.50 -21.55
CA SER A 36 -5.83 -6.81 -21.36
C SER A 36 -5.80 -7.32 -19.92
N ILE A 37 -4.85 -6.84 -19.10
CA ILE A 37 -4.69 -7.33 -17.72
C ILE A 37 -5.92 -6.94 -16.89
N LYS A 38 -6.55 -7.95 -16.27
CA LYS A 38 -7.70 -7.86 -15.37
C LYS A 38 -7.34 -8.17 -13.92
N ARG A 39 -6.31 -9.00 -13.68
CA ARG A 39 -5.81 -9.30 -12.34
C ARG A 39 -4.32 -9.03 -12.26
N LEU A 40 -3.92 -8.27 -11.24
CA LEU A 40 -2.53 -7.95 -10.97
C LEU A 40 -2.21 -8.30 -9.53
N ASN A 41 -1.21 -9.15 -9.32
CA ASN A 41 -0.64 -9.43 -8.02
C ASN A 41 0.85 -9.04 -8.05
N ILE A 42 1.24 -8.17 -7.13
CA ILE A 42 2.62 -7.75 -6.95
C ILE A 42 2.96 -7.92 -5.48
N TYR A 43 3.99 -8.71 -5.23
CA TYR A 43 4.63 -8.84 -3.95
C TYR A 43 6.09 -8.43 -4.08
N HIS A 44 6.50 -7.47 -3.26
CA HIS A 44 7.83 -6.93 -3.24
C HIS A 44 8.31 -6.80 -1.79
N ASN A 45 9.38 -7.52 -1.47
CA ASN A 45 10.01 -7.55 -0.15
C ASN A 45 11.54 -7.42 -0.30
N LEU A 46 12.00 -6.21 -0.64
CA LEU A 46 13.42 -5.88 -0.81
C LEU A 46 13.78 -4.62 0.00
N PRO A 47 14.05 -4.75 1.32
CA PRO A 47 14.36 -3.61 2.19
C PRO A 47 15.64 -2.88 1.78
N GLU A 48 16.69 -3.63 1.40
CA GLU A 48 18.04 -3.10 1.10
C GLU A 48 18.10 -2.32 -0.22
N LEU A 49 17.19 -2.62 -1.15
CA LEU A 49 17.11 -1.94 -2.43
C LEU A 49 16.11 -0.79 -2.43
N ARG A 50 15.51 -0.40 -1.29
CA ARG A 50 14.49 0.66 -1.24
C ARG A 50 14.91 1.96 -1.91
N LEU A 51 16.11 2.46 -1.62
CA LEU A 51 16.68 3.68 -2.23
C LEU A 51 17.08 3.50 -3.71
N LYS A 52 17.00 2.26 -4.23
CA LYS A 52 17.22 1.91 -5.64
C LYS A 52 15.94 1.39 -6.32
N ALA A 53 14.89 1.15 -5.56
CA ALA A 53 13.66 0.49 -5.96
C ALA A 53 12.60 1.58 -6.16
N TYR A 54 12.68 2.18 -7.34
CA TYR A 54 11.67 3.01 -8.00
C TYR A 54 10.96 4.03 -7.11
N ASP A 55 11.41 5.27 -7.19
CA ASP A 55 10.77 6.46 -6.61
C ASP A 55 9.28 6.56 -7.00
N GLU A 56 8.92 6.03 -8.19
CA GLU A 56 7.56 6.08 -8.72
C GLU A 56 7.01 4.70 -9.13
N CYS A 57 5.73 4.45 -8.82
CA CYS A 57 4.96 3.30 -9.30
C CYS A 57 3.88 3.73 -10.30
N TRP A 58 3.86 3.10 -11.48
CA TRP A 58 2.99 3.47 -12.60
C TRP A 58 2.07 2.30 -12.96
N PHE A 59 0.78 2.42 -12.63
CA PHE A 59 -0.23 1.44 -12.99
C PHE A 59 -1.16 2.00 -14.07
N LYS A 60 -0.83 1.78 -15.34
CA LYS A 60 -1.59 2.25 -16.51
C LYS A 60 -2.38 1.12 -17.14
N THR A 61 -3.31 0.55 -16.38
CA THR A 61 -4.06 -0.67 -16.74
C THR A 61 -5.54 -0.47 -16.44
N ARG A 62 -6.23 0.24 -17.34
CA ARG A 62 -7.65 0.60 -17.15
C ARG A 62 -8.58 -0.62 -17.09
N SER A 63 -8.20 -1.74 -17.69
CA SER A 63 -8.94 -3.01 -17.68
C SER A 63 -8.85 -3.78 -16.36
N LEU A 64 -8.02 -3.32 -15.42
CA LEU A 64 -7.77 -4.00 -14.16
C LEU A 64 -9.04 -4.05 -13.31
N ILE A 65 -9.42 -5.24 -12.84
CA ILE A 65 -10.61 -5.50 -12.02
C ILE A 65 -10.22 -5.83 -10.58
N TYR A 66 -9.09 -6.54 -10.42
CA TYR A 66 -8.55 -6.97 -9.12
C TYR A 66 -7.07 -6.60 -8.99
N LEU A 67 -6.71 -5.97 -7.88
CA LEU A 67 -5.33 -5.64 -7.51
C LEU A 67 -4.98 -6.27 -6.17
N GLU A 68 -3.83 -6.94 -6.12
CA GLU A 68 -3.16 -7.32 -4.88
C GLU A 68 -1.76 -6.75 -4.90
N TYR A 69 -1.49 -5.78 -4.04
CA TYR A 69 -0.24 -5.02 -4.02
C TYR A 69 0.34 -5.03 -2.62
N SER A 70 1.47 -5.71 -2.47
CA SER A 70 2.23 -5.81 -1.22
C SER A 70 3.64 -5.28 -1.46
N SER A 71 3.95 -4.10 -0.93
CA SER A 71 5.23 -3.43 -1.15
C SER A 71 5.51 -2.34 -0.11
N TYR A 72 6.70 -1.77 -0.16
CA TYR A 72 7.03 -0.51 0.47
C TYR A 72 6.31 0.64 -0.25
N VAL A 73 5.91 1.65 0.50
CA VAL A 73 5.32 2.85 -0.09
C VAL A 73 6.37 3.61 -0.88
N THR A 74 6.08 3.90 -2.16
CA THR A 74 6.94 4.71 -3.03
C THR A 74 6.66 6.21 -2.83
N GLU A 75 7.56 7.06 -3.32
CA GLU A 75 7.37 8.52 -3.22
C GLU A 75 6.15 8.98 -4.00
N LYS A 76 5.86 8.31 -5.13
CA LYS A 76 4.75 8.69 -6.00
C LYS A 76 4.07 7.49 -6.65
N TYR A 77 2.78 7.67 -6.90
CA TYR A 77 1.98 6.74 -7.69
C TYR A 77 1.33 7.47 -8.88
N VAL A 78 1.34 6.84 -10.05
CA VAL A 78 0.59 7.28 -11.22
C VAL A 78 -0.31 6.15 -11.67
N VAL A 79 -1.62 6.30 -11.47
CA VAL A 79 -2.56 5.19 -11.62
C VAL A 79 -3.73 5.52 -12.57
N ASP A 80 -4.10 4.54 -13.37
CA ASP A 80 -5.33 4.49 -14.18
C ASP A 80 -6.04 3.16 -13.93
N PHE A 81 -6.93 3.19 -12.93
CA PHE A 81 -7.71 2.05 -12.45
C PHE A 81 -9.18 2.15 -12.85
N GLY A 82 -9.45 2.52 -14.11
CA GLY A 82 -10.82 2.83 -14.54
C GLY A 82 -11.85 1.71 -14.33
N SER A 83 -11.45 0.44 -14.20
CA SER A 83 -12.37 -0.70 -13.98
C SER A 83 -12.15 -1.43 -12.65
N LEU A 84 -11.30 -0.91 -11.75
CA LEU A 84 -10.90 -1.64 -10.55
C LEU A 84 -12.06 -1.72 -9.55
N VAL A 85 -12.42 -2.93 -9.14
CA VAL A 85 -13.55 -3.21 -8.24
C VAL A 85 -13.08 -3.67 -6.87
N GLU A 86 -11.99 -4.45 -6.83
CA GLU A 86 -11.45 -5.02 -5.61
C GLU A 86 -9.95 -4.78 -5.53
N ALA A 87 -9.49 -4.39 -4.34
CA ALA A 87 -8.08 -4.17 -4.08
C ALA A 87 -7.67 -4.70 -2.72
N ARG A 88 -6.49 -5.30 -2.66
CA ARG A 88 -5.81 -5.72 -1.44
C ARG A 88 -4.46 -5.03 -1.40
N LEU A 89 -4.28 -4.14 -0.43
CA LEU A 89 -3.07 -3.35 -0.23
C LEU A 89 -2.42 -3.78 1.08
N ASP A 90 -1.18 -4.23 1.00
CA ASP A 90 -0.29 -4.49 2.15
C ASP A 90 0.91 -3.54 2.02
N LEU A 91 0.80 -2.37 2.65
CA LEU A 91 1.78 -1.30 2.48
C LEU A 91 2.69 -1.21 3.69
N ARG A 92 3.99 -1.17 3.42
CA ARG A 92 5.03 -1.02 4.44
C ARG A 92 5.55 0.41 4.43
N LEU A 93 5.38 1.07 5.57
CA LEU A 93 5.88 2.40 5.86
C LEU A 93 7.21 2.26 6.61
N ILE A 94 8.25 2.89 6.09
CA ILE A 94 9.53 3.07 6.77
C ILE A 94 9.62 4.54 7.17
N ASP A 95 10.19 4.80 8.34
CA ASP A 95 10.56 6.14 8.79
C ASP A 95 12.08 6.26 8.65
N ASP A 96 12.57 7.25 7.92
CA ASP A 96 13.99 7.47 7.66
C ASP A 96 14.63 8.28 8.80
N ASP A 97 14.55 7.76 10.02
CA ASP A 97 15.18 8.36 11.22
C ASP A 97 16.69 7.99 11.34
N GLU A 98 17.29 7.31 10.35
CA GLU A 98 18.66 6.78 10.44
C GLU A 98 19.76 7.74 9.93
N ASN A 99 19.42 8.95 9.47
CA ASN A 99 20.43 9.98 9.15
C ASN A 99 20.85 10.80 10.39
N GLU A 100 21.09 10.13 11.52
CA GLU A 100 21.68 10.74 12.73
C GLU A 100 23.22 10.65 12.73
N ASN A 101 23.88 10.50 11.58
CA ASN A 101 25.34 10.66 11.49
C ASN A 101 25.76 11.35 10.19
N GLU A 102 26.48 12.46 10.37
CA GLU A 102 27.28 13.24 9.41
C GLU A 102 26.58 14.39 8.67
N SER A 103 26.41 15.54 9.32
CA SER A 103 27.38 16.66 9.20
C SER A 103 26.90 17.89 9.97
N ASP A 104 27.80 18.52 10.71
CA ASP A 104 27.61 19.82 11.34
C ASP A 104 27.30 20.92 10.30
N GLU A 105 26.58 21.95 10.78
CA GLU A 105 26.40 23.30 10.22
C GLU A 105 25.27 23.51 9.19
N ASP A 106 24.25 24.24 9.68
CA ASP A 106 23.44 25.25 9.00
C ASP A 106 22.76 24.85 7.67
N GLU A 107 21.49 24.43 7.72
CA GLU A 107 20.35 25.15 7.15
C GLU A 107 19.06 24.59 7.75
N ALA A 108 18.13 25.46 8.12
CA ALA A 108 16.77 25.07 8.49
C ALA A 108 16.01 24.58 7.25
N GLY A 109 16.38 23.40 6.74
CA GLY A 109 15.56 22.64 5.80
C GLY A 109 14.41 22.00 6.56
N GLU A 110 13.19 22.20 6.09
CA GLU A 110 12.03 21.50 6.62
C GLU A 110 12.33 19.98 6.58
N ASP A 111 12.33 19.33 7.75
CA ASP A 111 12.36 17.87 7.86
C ASP A 111 11.17 17.29 7.08
N GLU A 112 11.38 17.04 5.79
CA GLU A 112 10.49 16.26 4.96
C GLU A 112 10.58 14.83 5.49
N ASN A 113 9.81 14.53 6.53
CA ASN A 113 9.54 13.16 6.95
C ASN A 113 9.07 12.40 5.70
N VAL A 114 9.94 11.57 5.11
CA VAL A 114 9.71 10.84 3.86
C VAL A 114 8.76 9.67 4.12
N PHE A 115 7.55 9.97 4.59
CA PHE A 115 6.43 9.06 4.46
C PHE A 115 6.07 9.05 2.99
N GLY A 116 6.27 7.92 2.30
CA GLY A 116 5.84 7.79 0.91
C GLY A 116 4.36 8.22 0.73
N ASP A 117 4.05 8.84 -0.40
CA ASP A 117 2.75 9.48 -0.65
C ASP A 117 1.81 8.51 -1.38
N VAL A 118 0.73 8.08 -0.71
CA VAL A 118 -0.26 7.18 -1.29
C VAL A 118 -1.47 7.91 -1.88
N LYS A 119 -1.55 9.25 -1.82
CA LYS A 119 -2.74 10.03 -2.22
C LYS A 119 -3.18 9.71 -3.64
N ASP A 120 -2.25 9.63 -4.59
CA ASP A 120 -2.59 9.34 -5.98
C ASP A 120 -3.03 7.89 -6.18
N LEU A 121 -2.43 6.94 -5.45
CA LEU A 121 -2.90 5.55 -5.40
C LEU A 121 -4.36 5.49 -4.94
N VAL A 122 -4.65 6.15 -3.81
CA VAL A 122 -5.97 6.25 -3.20
C VAL A 122 -6.98 6.91 -4.14
N LYS A 123 -6.61 8.03 -4.75
CA LYS A 123 -7.46 8.79 -5.67
C LYS A 123 -7.83 8.00 -6.92
N GLY A 124 -6.93 7.14 -7.41
CA GLY A 124 -7.22 6.25 -8.54
C GLY A 124 -8.26 5.18 -8.25
N MET A 125 -8.44 4.80 -7.00
CA MET A 125 -9.32 3.70 -6.56
C MET A 125 -10.79 4.11 -6.44
N ILE A 126 -11.25 5.04 -7.28
CA ILE A 126 -12.60 5.65 -7.16
C ILE A 126 -13.75 4.66 -7.38
N ASN A 127 -13.51 3.56 -8.10
CA ASN A 127 -14.51 2.54 -8.43
C ASN A 127 -14.42 1.29 -7.53
N VAL A 128 -13.47 1.26 -6.60
CA VAL A 128 -13.27 0.13 -5.69
C VAL A 128 -14.45 0.03 -4.74
N LYS A 129 -15.02 -1.17 -4.65
CA LYS A 129 -16.13 -1.53 -3.75
C LYS A 129 -15.64 -2.28 -2.53
N THR A 130 -14.61 -3.10 -2.71
CA THR A 130 -14.00 -3.90 -1.65
C THR A 130 -12.52 -3.55 -1.54
N LEU A 131 -12.12 -3.01 -0.39
CA LEU A 131 -10.74 -2.69 -0.09
C LEU A 131 -10.28 -3.50 1.12
N HIS A 132 -9.25 -4.32 0.94
CA HIS A 132 -8.46 -4.87 2.03
C HIS A 132 -7.21 -4.02 2.21
N LEU A 133 -7.00 -3.49 3.40
CA LEU A 133 -5.91 -2.61 3.73
C LEU A 133 -5.17 -3.15 4.95
N SER A 134 -3.89 -3.42 4.77
CA SER A 134 -2.93 -3.66 5.85
C SER A 134 -1.84 -2.61 5.74
N LEU A 135 -1.54 -1.96 6.87
CA LEU A 135 -0.46 -0.99 6.99
C LEU A 135 0.52 -1.48 8.04
N ILE A 136 1.76 -1.69 7.64
CA ILE A 136 2.85 -2.09 8.54
C ILE A 136 3.81 -0.93 8.66
N LEU A 137 4.06 -0.49 9.88
CA LEU A 137 5.07 0.52 10.19
C LEU A 137 6.30 -0.19 10.72
N LEU A 138 7.41 -0.11 9.98
CA LEU A 138 8.63 -0.86 10.27
C LEU A 138 9.63 -0.08 11.15
N SER A 139 9.39 1.21 11.41
CA SER A 139 10.18 2.00 12.37
C SER A 139 9.60 1.92 13.78
N ASN A 140 10.49 1.83 14.77
CA ASN A 140 10.17 1.81 16.19
C ASN A 140 9.94 3.22 16.79
N LYS A 141 10.25 4.28 16.05
CA LYS A 141 10.21 5.68 16.55
C LYS A 141 9.04 6.50 16.00
N SER A 142 8.49 6.09 14.86
CA SER A 142 7.44 6.83 14.17
C SER A 142 6.15 6.93 14.97
N ARG A 143 5.79 8.18 15.30
CA ARG A 143 4.59 8.53 16.10
C ARG A 143 3.32 8.66 15.27
N CYS A 144 3.39 8.60 13.94
CA CYS A 144 2.28 8.97 13.07
C CYS A 144 1.75 7.83 12.16
N PHE A 145 1.38 6.69 12.76
CA PHE A 145 0.55 5.67 12.07
C PHE A 145 -0.75 6.26 11.51
N THR A 146 -1.34 7.22 12.24
CA THR A 146 -2.53 7.96 11.82
C THR A 146 -2.29 8.80 10.57
N CYS A 147 -1.08 9.32 10.33
CA CYS A 147 -0.75 10.07 9.12
C CYS A 147 -0.93 9.20 7.88
N GLY A 148 -0.41 7.96 7.91
CA GLY A 148 -0.61 6.99 6.83
C GLY A 148 -2.09 6.81 6.52
N VAL A 149 -2.91 6.54 7.55
CA VAL A 149 -4.37 6.37 7.38
C VAL A 149 -5.09 7.66 6.95
N ILE A 150 -4.61 8.84 7.31
CA ILE A 150 -5.19 10.11 6.86
C ILE A 150 -5.04 10.28 5.34
N GLN A 151 -3.97 9.73 4.74
CA GLN A 151 -3.82 9.72 3.28
C GLN A 151 -4.86 8.84 2.59
N PHE A 152 -5.45 7.89 3.33
CA PHE A 152 -6.58 7.03 2.96
C PHE A 152 -7.95 7.73 3.11
N ARG A 153 -8.00 9.06 2.91
CA ARG A 153 -9.26 9.83 2.95
C ARG A 153 -9.98 9.79 1.60
N TYR A 154 -11.32 9.75 1.62
CA TYR A 154 -12.22 9.87 0.45
C TYR A 154 -12.44 8.63 -0.42
N PHE A 155 -12.30 7.42 0.11
CA PHE A 155 -12.74 6.25 -0.65
C PHE A 155 -14.26 6.21 -0.77
N LYS A 156 -14.74 5.81 -1.96
CA LYS A 156 -16.15 5.51 -2.21
C LYS A 156 -16.49 4.03 -1.96
N THR A 157 -15.57 3.30 -1.36
CA THR A 157 -15.66 1.87 -1.05
C THR A 157 -16.84 1.56 -0.13
N SER A 158 -17.54 0.46 -0.40
CA SER A 158 -18.66 -0.04 0.42
C SER A 158 -18.20 -1.02 1.51
N SER A 159 -17.12 -1.76 1.27
CA SER A 159 -16.58 -2.74 2.21
C SER A 159 -15.09 -2.53 2.44
N LEU A 160 -14.72 -2.14 3.66
CA LEU A 160 -13.33 -1.94 4.09
C LEU A 160 -12.94 -3.04 5.07
N TYR A 161 -11.86 -3.74 4.76
CA TYR A 161 -11.21 -4.71 5.64
C TYR A 161 -9.89 -4.11 6.06
N PHE A 162 -9.70 -3.87 7.35
CA PHE A 162 -8.51 -3.22 7.87
C PHE A 162 -7.78 -4.15 8.85
N GLU A 163 -6.50 -4.36 8.62
CA GLU A 163 -5.65 -5.19 9.48
C GLU A 163 -4.58 -4.32 10.16
N SER A 164 -4.53 -4.35 11.49
CA SER A 164 -3.64 -3.54 12.32
C SER A 164 -3.35 -4.20 13.67
N ASP A 165 -2.29 -3.77 14.35
CA ASP A 165 -2.10 -4.07 15.77
C ASP A 165 -3.22 -3.45 16.62
N LYS A 166 -3.44 -4.04 17.80
CA LYS A 166 -4.55 -3.68 18.70
C LYS A 166 -4.55 -2.21 19.11
N GLU A 167 -3.40 -1.64 19.44
CA GLU A 167 -3.35 -0.29 20.02
C GLU A 167 -3.61 0.77 18.96
N ARG A 168 -2.98 0.63 17.78
CA ARG A 168 -3.10 1.60 16.70
C ARG A 168 -4.37 1.42 15.88
N GLY A 169 -4.84 0.18 15.73
CA GLY A 169 -6.01 -0.13 14.93
C GLY A 169 -7.28 0.58 15.43
N TRP A 170 -7.45 0.66 16.76
CA TRP A 170 -8.58 1.36 17.36
C TRP A 170 -8.53 2.88 17.20
N GLN A 171 -7.33 3.47 17.20
CA GLN A 171 -7.16 4.92 17.08
C GLN A 171 -7.57 5.44 15.69
N VAL A 172 -7.50 4.59 14.66
CA VAL A 172 -7.78 4.98 13.28
C VAL A 172 -9.22 4.72 12.84
N VAL A 173 -9.99 3.93 13.59
CA VAL A 173 -11.40 3.62 13.26
C VAL A 173 -12.25 4.89 13.06
N PRO A 174 -12.24 5.88 13.97
CA PRO A 174 -13.05 7.08 13.78
C PRO A 174 -12.64 7.86 12.53
N LEU A 175 -11.34 7.85 12.18
CA LEU A 175 -10.83 8.49 10.98
C LEU A 175 -11.33 7.78 9.71
N LEU A 176 -11.26 6.44 9.67
CA LEU A 176 -11.75 5.64 8.54
C LEU A 176 -13.24 5.85 8.29
N LEU A 177 -14.05 5.86 9.35
CA LEU A 177 -15.49 6.11 9.28
C LEU A 177 -15.81 7.51 8.74
N ASN A 178 -15.15 8.55 9.29
CA ASN A 178 -15.35 9.93 8.84
C ASN A 178 -14.91 10.16 7.38
N ASN A 179 -13.95 9.35 6.91
CA ASN A 179 -13.37 9.48 5.59
C ASN A 179 -14.12 8.67 4.50
N SER A 180 -15.08 7.83 4.88
CA SER A 180 -15.73 6.85 3.99
C SER A 180 -17.26 6.93 4.10
N PRO A 181 -17.91 7.95 3.53
CA PRO A 181 -19.34 8.20 3.74
C PRO A 181 -20.29 7.14 3.15
N ASN A 182 -19.80 6.29 2.25
CA ASN A 182 -20.58 5.20 1.63
C ASN A 182 -20.23 3.83 2.23
N LEU A 183 -19.47 3.78 3.32
CA LEU A 183 -19.03 2.53 3.91
C LEU A 183 -20.23 1.82 4.55
N GLU A 184 -20.52 0.61 4.10
CA GLU A 184 -21.59 -0.25 4.63
C GLU A 184 -21.03 -1.33 5.56
N THR A 185 -19.80 -1.78 5.28
CA THR A 185 -19.14 -2.86 6.03
C THR A 185 -17.72 -2.44 6.38
N LEU A 186 -17.40 -2.45 7.67
CA LEU A 186 -16.05 -2.31 8.18
C LEU A 186 -15.67 -3.56 8.97
N VAL A 187 -14.67 -4.29 8.48
CA VAL A 187 -14.09 -5.43 9.20
C VAL A 187 -12.71 -5.04 9.69
N ILE A 188 -12.50 -5.10 11.01
CA ILE A 188 -11.19 -4.85 11.61
C ILE A 188 -10.64 -6.17 12.09
N LYS A 189 -9.50 -6.56 11.53
CA LYS A 189 -8.71 -7.68 12.00
C LYS A 189 -7.60 -7.15 12.91
N VAL A 190 -7.76 -7.40 14.19
CA VAL A 190 -6.77 -7.01 15.19
C VAL A 190 -5.75 -8.13 15.38
N LEU A 191 -4.48 -7.83 15.11
CA LEU A 191 -3.35 -8.70 15.42
C LEU A 191 -2.94 -8.50 16.88
N SER A 192 -3.14 -9.52 17.72
CA SER A 192 -2.61 -9.56 19.10
C SER A 192 -1.45 -10.54 19.15
N ILE A 193 -0.23 -10.02 19.36
CA ILE A 193 0.93 -10.86 19.67
C ILE A 193 0.85 -11.19 21.16
N SER A 194 0.55 -12.43 21.53
CA SER A 194 0.69 -12.90 22.91
C SER A 194 2.11 -13.42 23.14
N PHE A 195 2.59 -13.36 24.39
CA PHE A 195 3.92 -13.81 24.80
C PHE A 195 4.19 -15.32 24.58
N ASP A 196 3.20 -16.10 24.13
CA ASP A 196 3.28 -17.55 23.95
C ASP A 196 3.45 -17.99 22.48
N ASN A 197 3.88 -17.10 21.56
CA ASN A 197 4.02 -17.36 20.11
C ASN A 197 2.72 -17.79 19.39
N LEU A 198 1.55 -17.58 20.01
CA LEU A 198 0.23 -17.76 19.39
C LEU A 198 -0.36 -16.40 19.03
N THR A 199 -0.43 -16.10 17.73
CA THR A 199 -1.14 -14.91 17.23
C THR A 199 -2.65 -15.11 17.38
N HIS A 200 -3.28 -14.42 18.32
CA HIS A 200 -4.73 -14.38 18.41
C HIS A 200 -5.28 -13.30 17.48
N THR A 201 -6.03 -13.72 16.46
CA THR A 201 -6.76 -12.81 15.57
C THR A 201 -8.17 -12.60 16.10
N HIS A 202 -8.55 -11.35 16.32
CA HIS A 202 -9.92 -10.98 16.63
C HIS A 202 -10.48 -10.19 15.45
N ASN A 203 -11.53 -10.71 14.83
CA ASN A 203 -12.26 -10.02 13.77
C ASN A 203 -13.45 -9.31 14.40
N LEU A 204 -13.51 -8.00 14.25
CA LEU A 204 -14.66 -7.20 14.62
C LEU A 204 -15.34 -6.73 13.34
N ILE A 205 -16.63 -7.02 13.23
CA ILE A 205 -17.45 -6.63 12.09
C ILE A 205 -18.36 -5.50 12.57
N PHE A 206 -18.23 -4.35 11.93
CA PHE A 206 -19.10 -3.20 12.10
C PHE A 206 -19.96 -3.08 10.84
N LEU A 207 -21.27 -3.00 11.03
CA LEU A 207 -22.22 -2.57 10.02
C LEU A 207 -22.40 -1.06 10.23
N CYS A 208 -21.98 -0.28 9.24
CA CYS A 208 -21.99 1.18 9.25
C CYS A 208 -23.31 1.72 8.70
#